data_AF-A0A374UQJ7-F1
#
_entry.id   AF-A0A374UQJ7-F1
#
_cell.length_a   1.000
_cell.length_b   1.000
_cell.length_c   1.000
_cell.angle_alpha   90.00
_cell.angle_beta   90.00
_cell.angle_gamma   90.00
#
_symmetry.space_group_name_H-M   'P 1'
#
loop_
_entity.id
_entity.type
_entity.pdbx_description
1 polymer ?
#
loop_
_entity_poly.entity_id
_entity_poly.type
_entity_poly.pdbx_seq_one_letter_code
_entity_poly.pdbx_strand_id
1 'polypeptide(L)' 'MDIINTMISRYTTPKFPEKTPPAMAFVPFQESNPKTYSPVQALDSGTIFPELNKPFYGKKCGGGKND' A
#
# COMPACT_ATOMS: atom_id res chain seq x y z
N MET A 1 25.99 -6.15 -25.11
CA MET A 1 25.15 -6.09 -23.89
C MET A 1 24.24 -7.29 -23.92
N ASP A 2 24.58 -8.32 -23.15
CA ASP A 2 24.05 -9.68 -23.35
C ASP A 2 22.65 -9.82 -22.75
N ILE A 3 21.78 -10.56 -23.46
CA ILE A 3 20.38 -10.79 -23.09
C ILE A 3 20.24 -11.30 -21.65
N ILE A 4 21.20 -12.14 -21.22
CA ILE A 4 21.27 -12.70 -19.87
C ILE A 4 21.40 -11.61 -18.80
N ASN A 5 22.28 -10.62 -19.02
CA ASN A 5 22.46 -9.50 -18.09
C ASN A 5 21.22 -8.60 -18.00
N THR A 6 20.49 -8.48 -19.10
CA THR A 6 19.22 -7.72 -19.14
C THR A 6 18.12 -8.45 -18.37
N MET A 7 18.03 -9.77 -18.50
CA MET A 7 17.10 -10.61 -17.73
C MET A 7 17.40 -10.53 -16.23
N ILE A 8 18.66 -10.71 -15.82
CA ILE A 8 19.08 -10.61 -14.41
C ILE A 8 18.69 -9.25 -13.83
N SER A 9 18.96 -8.15 -14.56
CA SER A 9 18.59 -6.81 -14.09
C SER A 9 17.08 -6.59 -13.89
N ARG A 10 16.21 -7.27 -14.65
CA ARG A 10 14.75 -7.06 -14.58
C ARG A 10 14.06 -7.89 -13.50
N TYR A 11 14.62 -9.04 -13.18
CA TYR A 11 14.03 -9.98 -12.21
C TYR A 11 14.80 -10.07 -10.89
N THR A 12 15.95 -9.38 -10.78
CA THR A 12 16.64 -9.29 -9.50
C THR A 12 15.94 -8.26 -8.61
N THR A 13 15.60 -8.67 -7.39
CA THR A 13 15.19 -7.73 -6.35
C THR A 13 16.38 -6.82 -6.04
N PRO A 14 16.25 -5.50 -6.14
CA PRO A 14 17.34 -4.59 -5.81
C PRO A 14 17.70 -4.75 -4.34
N LYS A 15 19.00 -4.84 -4.05
CA LYS A 15 19.50 -4.84 -2.68
C LYS A 15 19.13 -3.52 -2.01
N PHE A 16 18.74 -3.59 -0.74
CA PHE A 16 18.55 -2.37 0.05
C PHE A 16 19.84 -1.53 0.09
N PRO A 17 19.74 -0.19 0.21
CA PRO A 17 20.90 0.68 0.41
C PRO A 17 21.75 0.23 1.61
N GLU A 18 23.06 0.47 1.54
CA GLU A 18 24.00 0.09 2.62
C GLU A 18 23.61 0.67 3.98
N LYS A 19 23.03 1.88 3.99
CA LYS A 19 22.42 2.52 5.15
C LYS A 19 20.89 2.45 5.04
N THR A 20 20.34 1.27 5.30
CA THR A 20 18.89 1.11 5.42
C THR A 20 18.46 1.64 6.79
N PRO A 21 17.61 2.67 6.88
CA PRO A 21 17.06 3.06 8.17
C PRO A 21 16.29 1.86 8.75
N PRO A 22 16.35 1.62 10.06
CA PRO A 22 15.55 0.57 10.68
C PRO A 22 14.08 0.83 10.34
N ALA A 23 13.48 -0.09 9.58
CA ALA A 23 12.07 -0.06 9.32
C ALA A 23 11.35 -0.40 10.63
N MET A 24 10.82 0.63 11.30
CA MET A 24 9.81 0.40 12.32
C MET A 24 8.60 -0.16 11.60
N ALA A 25 8.18 -1.38 11.93
CA ALA A 25 6.87 -1.85 11.52
C ALA A 25 5.87 -0.81 12.03
N PHE A 26 5.29 -0.03 11.12
CA PHE A 26 4.25 0.91 11.49
C PHE A 26 3.04 0.07 11.86
N VAL A 27 2.88 -0.18 13.16
CA VAL A 27 1.68 -0.78 13.72
C VAL A 27 0.75 0.39 14.04
N PRO A 28 -0.37 0.57 13.31
CA PRO A 28 -1.35 1.57 13.66
C PRO A 28 -1.82 1.33 15.09
N PHE A 29 -2.05 2.40 15.84
CA PHE A 29 -2.74 2.31 17.12
C PHE A 29 -4.09 1.61 16.91
N GLN A 30 -4.33 0.52 17.62
CA GLN A 30 -5.56 -0.25 17.52
C GLN A 30 -6.34 -0.08 18.83
N GLU A 31 -7.54 0.47 18.75
CA GLU A 31 -8.42 0.64 19.91
C GLU A 31 -8.75 -0.73 20.52
N SER A 32 -8.95 -0.81 21.84
CA SER A 32 -9.26 -2.07 22.53
C SER A 32 -10.64 -2.64 22.16
N ASN A 33 -11.57 -1.79 21.70
CA ASN A 33 -12.90 -2.19 21.25
C ASN A 33 -13.39 -1.31 20.09
N PRO A 34 -12.79 -1.47 18.89
CA PRO A 34 -13.10 -0.64 17.76
C PRO A 34 -14.50 -0.95 17.24
N LYS A 35 -15.16 0.04 16.65
CA LYS A 35 -16.41 -0.19 15.93
C LYS A 35 -16.13 -1.12 14.75
N THR A 36 -16.86 -2.22 14.66
CA THR A 36 -16.70 -3.23 13.60
C THR A 36 -18.01 -3.47 12.88
N TYR A 37 -17.90 -3.89 11.62
CA TYR A 37 -19.03 -4.43 10.87
C TYR A 37 -19.36 -5.85 11.31
N SER A 38 -20.61 -6.27 11.07
CA SER A 38 -20.95 -7.70 11.11
C SER A 38 -20.20 -8.46 10.00
N PRO A 39 -20.03 -9.79 10.10
CA PRO A 39 -19.29 -10.57 9.11
C PRO A 39 -19.78 -10.40 7.66
N VAL A 40 -21.10 -10.32 7.46
CA VAL A 40 -21.71 -10.14 6.12
C VAL A 40 -21.37 -8.76 5.55
N GLN A 41 -21.53 -7.71 6.35
CA GLN A 41 -21.20 -6.35 5.93
C GLN A 41 -19.69 -6.16 5.66
N ALA A 42 -18.84 -6.82 6.45
CA ALA A 42 -17.39 -6.77 6.28
C ALA A 42 -16.97 -7.43 4.97
N LEU A 43 -17.60 -8.56 4.60
CA LEU A 43 -17.38 -9.24 3.34
C LEU A 43 -17.73 -8.34 2.15
N ASP A 44 -18.89 -7.68 2.20
CA ASP A 44 -19.32 -6.75 1.14
C ASP A 44 -18.43 -5.50 1.04
N SER A 45 -17.95 -5.00 2.18
CA SER A 45 -17.13 -3.77 2.23
C SER A 45 -15.64 -4.02 1.97
N GLY A 46 -15.17 -5.26 2.02
CA GLY A 46 -13.74 -5.61 1.91
C GLY A 46 -12.89 -5.20 3.13
N THR A 47 -13.53 -4.81 4.23
CA THR A 47 -12.88 -4.43 5.50
C THR A 47 -13.83 -4.65 6.66
N ILE A 48 -13.33 -5.12 7.82
CA ILE A 48 -14.13 -5.22 9.06
C ILE A 48 -14.27 -3.87 9.78
N PHE A 49 -13.37 -2.93 9.48
CA PHE A 49 -13.30 -1.63 10.12
C PHE A 49 -13.99 -0.56 9.25
N PRO A 50 -15.08 0.08 9.73
CA PRO A 50 -15.80 1.11 8.99
C PRO A 50 -14.93 2.33 8.66
N GLU A 51 -13.97 2.66 9.51
CA GLU A 51 -13.03 3.77 9.29
C GLU A 51 -12.11 3.59 8.08
N LEU A 52 -11.90 2.33 7.66
CA LEU A 52 -11.12 1.99 6.47
C LEU A 52 -11.97 1.95 5.20
N ASN A 53 -13.30 1.92 5.32
CA ASN A 53 -14.24 1.96 4.20
C ASN A 53 -14.39 3.40 3.67
N LYS A 54 -13.32 3.92 3.06
CA LYS A 54 -13.27 5.27 2.52
C LYS A 54 -13.62 5.27 1.03
N PRO A 55 -14.46 6.23 0.56
CA PRO A 55 -14.76 6.36 -0.86
C PRO A 55 -13.47 6.59 -1.65
N PHE A 56 -13.35 5.90 -2.78
CA PHE A 56 -12.24 6.10 -3.70
C PHE A 56 -12.40 7.41 -4.46
N TYR A 57 -11.67 8.44 -4.05
CA TYR A 57 -11.72 9.76 -4.70
C TYR A 57 -10.87 9.88 -5.96
N GLY A 58 -10.26 8.77 -6.42
CA GLY A 58 -9.58 8.65 -7.70
C GLY A 58 -9.03 9.95 -8.25
N LYS A 59 -8.10 10.62 -7.54
CA LYS A 59 -7.42 11.78 -8.12
C LYS A 59 -6.67 11.25 -9.33
N LYS A 60 -7.13 11.62 -10.52
CA LYS A 60 -6.34 11.47 -11.73
C LYS A 60 -5.04 12.21 -11.43
N CYS A 61 -3.92 11.49 -11.36
CA CYS A 61 -2.60 12.09 -11.37
C CYS A 61 -2.37 12.70 -12.76
N GLY A 62 -3.19 13.67 -13.15
CA GLY A 62 -3.06 14.45 -14.37
C GLY A 62 -2.51 15.80 -13.95
N GLY A 63 -1.26 16.07 -14.33
CA GLY A 63 -0.55 17.29 -13.98
C GLY A 63 -1.40 18.53 -14.24
N GLY A 64 -1.39 19.46 -13.28
CA GLY A 64 -1.95 20.79 -13.49
C GLY A 64 -1.28 21.41 -14.69
N LYS A 65 -2.06 21.76 -15.72
CA LYS A 65 -1.66 22.81 -16.63
C LYS A 65 -1.85 24.11 -15.87
N ASN A 66 -0.74 24.82 -15.69
CA ASN A 66 -0.79 26.22 -15.29
C ASN A 66 -1.15 26.98 -16.57
N ASP A 67 -2.38 27.50 -16.63
CA ASP A 67 -2.80 28.49 -17.62
C ASP A 67 -2.21 29.87 -17.27
#